data_AF-A0A916VLZ9-F1
#
_entry.id   AF-A0A916VLZ9-F1
#
_cell.length_a   1.000
_cell.length_b   1.000
_cell.length_c   1.000
_cell.angle_alpha   90.00
_cell.angle_beta   90.00
_cell.angle_gamma   90.00
#
_symmetry.space_group_name_H-M   'P 1'
#
loop_
_entity.id
_entity.type
_entity.pdbx_description
1 polymer ?
#
loop_
_entity_poly.entity_id
_entity_poly.type
_entity_poly.pdbx_seq_one_letter_code
_entity_poly.pdbx_strand_id
1 'polypeptide(L)' 'MDGKHLKSMNRWYNKQVSTIKENQPTGFWSNKLAAITEKRNRQIRFGYK' A
#
# COMPACT_ATOMS: atom_id res chain seq x y z
N MET A 1 -10.61 -1.78 -14.38
CA MET A 1 -9.25 -1.91 -13.82
C MET A 1 -8.67 -3.22 -14.26
N ASP A 2 -7.63 -3.19 -15.10
CA ASP A 2 -7.00 -4.41 -15.58
C ASP A 2 -6.27 -5.14 -14.44
N GLY A 3 -6.33 -6.47 -14.43
CA GLY A 3 -5.66 -7.29 -13.42
C GLY A 3 -4.14 -7.04 -13.34
N LYS A 4 -3.53 -6.59 -14.44
CA LYS A 4 -2.12 -6.17 -14.48
C LYS A 4 -1.86 -4.90 -13.66
N HIS A 5 -2.76 -3.93 -13.74
CA HIS A 5 -2.67 -2.66 -13.01
C HIS A 5 -2.78 -2.92 -11.50
N LEU A 6 -3.78 -3.70 -11.08
CA LEU A 6 -3.98 -4.07 -9.67
C LEU A 6 -2.78 -4.82 -9.07
N LYS A 7 -2.22 -5.79 -9.81
CA LYS A 7 -1.01 -6.51 -9.37
C LYS A 7 0.20 -5.58 -9.21
N SER A 8 0.36 -4.59 -10.11
CA SER A 8 1.45 -3.62 -10.02
C SER A 8 1.34 -2.76 -8.75
N MET A 9 0.14 -2.26 -8.46
CA MET A 9 -0.13 -1.46 -7.26
C MET A 9 0.11 -2.26 -5.98
N ASN A 10 -0.36 -3.51 -5.92
CA ASN A 10 -0.15 -4.37 -4.76
C ASN A 10 1.32 -4.68 -4.52
N ARG A 11 2.11 -4.91 -5.58
CA ARG A 11 3.56 -5.10 -5.45
C ARG A 11 4.24 -3.87 -4.85
N TRP A 12 3.89 -2.68 -5.33
CA TRP A 12 4.48 -1.44 -4.83
C TRP A 12 4.09 -1.17 -3.38
N TYR A 13 2.82 -1.39 -3.03
CA TYR A 13 2.33 -1.30 -1.64
C TYR A 13 3.08 -2.27 -0.71
N ASN A 14 3.21 -3.54 -1.09
CA ASN A 14 3.91 -4.54 -0.29
C ASN A 14 5.40 -4.19 -0.10
N LYS A 15 6.06 -3.66 -1.13
CA LYS A 15 7.45 -3.19 -1.01
C LYS A 15 7.58 -2.06 0.02
N GLN A 16 6.70 -1.06 -0.05
CA GLN A 16 6.69 0.05 0.90
C GLN A 16 6.41 -0.41 2.34
N VAL A 17 5.42 -1.30 2.52
CA VAL A 17 5.10 -1.87 3.84
C VAL A 17 6.30 -2.65 4.38
N SER A 18 6.97 -3.45 3.55
CA SER A 18 8.17 -4.19 3.95
C SER A 18 9.27 -3.25 4.43
N THR A 19 9.63 -2.22 3.65
CA THR A 19 10.68 -1.26 4.02
C THR A 19 10.34 -0.48 5.29
N ILE A 20 9.07 -0.11 5.49
CA ILE A 20 8.66 0.60 6.71
C ILE A 20 8.76 -0.34 7.93
N LYS A 21 8.36 -1.60 7.79
CA LYS A 21 8.29 -2.57 8.89
C LYS A 21 9.60 -3.33 9.16
N GLU A 22 10.60 -3.23 8.29
CA GLU A 22 11.83 -4.05 8.30
C GLU A 22 12.59 -4.05 9.63
N ASN A 23 12.50 -2.97 10.42
CA ASN A 23 13.22 -2.84 11.69
C ASN A 23 12.27 -2.46 12.85
N GLN A 24 11.01 -2.88 12.77
CA GLN A 24 9.99 -2.40 13.69
C GLN A 24 9.29 -3.54 14.44
N PRO A 25 8.80 -3.24 15.65
CA PRO A 25 8.14 -4.25 16.48
C PRO A 25 6.90 -4.82 15.78
N THR A 26 6.62 -6.08 16.06
CA THR A 26 5.40 -6.76 15.64
C THR A 26 4.17 -5.96 16.09
N GLY A 27 3.36 -5.52 15.13
CA GLY A 27 2.21 -4.64 15.37
C GLY A 27 2.46 -3.15 15.10
N PHE A 28 3.63 -2.77 14.58
CA PHE A 28 3.91 -1.37 14.26
C PHE A 28 2.87 -0.76 13.31
N TRP A 29 2.38 0.42 13.71
CA TRP A 29 1.51 1.28 12.93
C TRP A 29 2.04 2.72 12.96
N SER A 30 2.06 3.39 11.81
CA SER A 30 2.46 4.80 11.72
C SER A 30 1.57 5.58 10.77
N ASN A 31 1.62 6.90 10.91
CA ASN A 31 0.96 7.83 10.00
C ASN A 31 1.40 7.63 8.54
N LYS A 32 2.68 7.27 8.31
CA LYS A 32 3.18 6.93 6.98
C LYS A 32 2.52 5.66 6.43
N LEU A 33 2.33 4.64 7.28
CA LEU A 33 1.69 3.38 6.91
C LEU A 33 0.18 3.57 6.65
N ALA A 34 -0.48 4.42 7.43
CA ALA A 34 -1.86 4.83 7.21
C ALA A 34 -2.02 5.56 5.86
N ALA A 35 -1.16 6.54 5.57
CA ALA A 35 -1.22 7.31 4.32
C ALA A 35 -1.03 6.44 3.06
N ILE A 36 -0.08 5.49 3.06
CA ILE A 36 0.10 4.58 1.90
C ILE A 36 -1.07 3.61 1.75
N THR A 37 -1.64 3.16 2.88
CA THR A 37 -2.81 2.28 2.89
C THR A 37 -4.04 3.00 2.34
N GLU A 38 -4.29 4.22 2.79
CA GLU A 38 -5.36 5.06 2.25
C GLU A 38 -5.17 5.36 0.77
N LYS A 39 -3.95 5.69 0.33
CA LYS A 39 -3.67 5.95 -1.09
C LYS A 39 -4.02 4.74 -1.94
N ARG A 40 -3.61 3.54 -1.54
CA ARG A 40 -3.95 2.28 -2.22
C ARG A 40 -5.47 2.04 -2.21
N ASN A 41 -6.12 2.24 -1.06
CA ASN A 41 -7.57 2.07 -0.93
C ASN A 41 -8.34 3.05 -1.81
N ARG A 42 -7.92 4.33 -1.88
CA ARG A 42 -8.49 5.33 -2.77
C ARG A 42 -8.32 4.95 -4.24
N GLN A 43 -7.14 4.48 -4.63
CA GLN A 43 -6.89 4.06 -6.02
C GLN A 43 -7.72 2.83 -6.41
N ILE A 44 -7.94 1.87 -5.49
CA ILE A 44 -8.82 0.73 -5.75
C ILE A 44 -10.30 1.15 -5.76
N ARG A 45 -10.72 2.00 -4.82
CA ARG A 45 -12.13 2.37 -4.66
C ARG A 45 -12.62 3.32 -5.74
N PHE A 46 -11.81 4.33 -6.07
CA PHE A 46 -12.16 5.35 -7.04
C PHE A 46 -11.64 5.03 -8.44
N GLY A 47 -10.73 4.05 -8.57
CA GLY A 47 -10.22 3.59 -9.86
C GLY A 47 -9.91 4.75 -10.76
N TYR A 48 -9.04 5.67 -10.33
CA TYR A 48 -8.73 6.89 -11.09
C TYR A 48 -8.48 6.49 -12.55
N LYS A 49 -9.40 6.96 -13.39
CA LYS A 49 -9.51 6.68 -14.82
C LYS A 49 -8.36 7.34 -15.56
#